data_AF-A0A4Q0VF98-F1
#
_entry.id   AF-A0A4Q0VF98-F1
#
_cell.length_a   1.000
_cell.length_b   1.000
_cell.length_c   1.000
_cell.angle_alpha   90.00
_cell.angle_beta   90.00
_cell.angle_gamma   90.00
#
_symmetry.space_group_name_H-M   'P 1'
#
loop_
_entity.id
_entity.type
_entity.pdbx_description
1 polymer ?
#
loop_
_entity_poly.entity_id
_entity_poly.type
_entity_poly.pdbx_seq_one_letter_code
_entity_poly.pdbx_strand_id
1 'polypeptide(L)'
;MVKTYVKDGIEYTSSNHRMIYNPEFHFKHNKAWTLKDIAYLCGMWESTKKRDIALALGRTEGTCMSKVCGLKKRGEFDRYKRMFKEA
;
A
#
# COMPACT_ATOMS: atom_id res chain seq x y z
N MET A 1 6.78 22.72 -6.64
CA MET A 1 7.43 21.42 -6.32
C MET A 1 6.92 20.92 -4.98
N VAL A 2 6.70 19.60 -4.84
CA VAL A 2 6.43 18.99 -3.54
C VAL A 2 7.71 19.09 -2.71
N LYS A 3 7.62 19.59 -1.47
CA LYS A 3 8.77 19.61 -0.55
C LYS A 3 9.09 18.18 -0.11
N THR A 4 10.35 17.81 -0.14
CA THR A 4 10.86 16.51 0.28
C THR A 4 11.96 16.67 1.34
N TYR A 5 12.23 15.60 2.07
CA TYR A 5 13.35 15.52 3.01
C TYR A 5 13.94 14.11 2.99
N VAL A 6 15.22 14.00 3.32
CA VAL A 6 15.93 12.71 3.37
C VAL A 6 16.10 12.30 4.82
N LYS A 7 15.84 11.03 5.11
CA LYS A 7 16.10 10.40 6.40
C LYS A 7 16.67 9.00 6.16
N ASP A 8 17.81 8.70 6.77
CA ASP A 8 18.49 7.41 6.66
C ASP A 8 18.76 6.99 5.20
N GLY A 9 19.12 7.97 4.35
CA GLY A 9 19.35 7.75 2.91
C GLY A 9 18.08 7.57 2.05
N ILE A 10 16.90 7.62 2.67
CA ILE A 10 15.62 7.43 1.99
C ILE A 10 14.90 8.78 1.89
N GLU A 11 14.33 9.07 0.72
CA GLU A 11 13.59 10.30 0.47
C GLU A 11 12.10 10.17 0.83
N TYR A 12 11.56 11.20 1.47
CA TYR A 12 10.18 11.27 1.92
C TYR A 12 9.54 12.60 1.50
N THR A 13 8.23 12.59 1.23
CA THR A 13 7.48 13.83 1.02
C THR A 13 7.19 14.52 2.36
N SER A 14 7.50 15.81 2.47
CA SER A 14 7.35 16.57 3.73
C SER A 14 5.91 16.73 4.19
N SER A 15 4.94 16.67 3.28
CA SER A 15 3.52 16.94 3.59
C SER A 15 2.80 15.80 4.30
N ASN A 16 3.12 14.55 3.98
CA ASN A 16 2.46 13.37 4.54
C ASN A 16 3.44 12.30 5.03
N HIS A 17 4.74 12.61 5.02
CA HIS A 17 5.84 11.77 5.48
C HIS A 17 5.90 10.38 4.82
N ARG A 18 5.36 10.23 3.61
CA ARG A 18 5.45 8.98 2.85
C ARG A 18 6.78 8.86 2.14
N MET A 19 7.27 7.62 2.10
CA MET A 19 8.44 7.27 1.31
C MET A 19 8.13 7.57 -0.16
N ILE A 20 9.06 8.27 -0.82
CA ILE A 20 9.05 8.40 -2.28
C ILE A 20 9.38 7.04 -2.88
N TYR A 21 9.08 6.85 -4.16
CA TYR A 21 9.41 5.60 -4.84
C TYR A 21 10.91 5.27 -4.68
N ASN A 22 11.20 4.24 -3.89
CA ASN A 22 12.49 3.57 -3.82
C ASN A 22 12.37 2.15 -4.42
N PRO A 23 13.18 1.76 -5.41
CA PRO A 23 13.12 0.44 -6.05
C PRO A 23 13.45 -0.73 -5.11
N GLU A 24 14.26 -0.53 -4.08
CA GLU A 24 14.60 -1.56 -3.08
C GLU A 24 13.37 -1.97 -2.27
N PHE A 25 12.56 -0.99 -1.87
CA PHE A 25 11.34 -1.22 -1.07
C PHE A 25 10.09 -1.44 -1.92
N HIS A 26 10.08 -0.97 -3.17
CA HIS A 26 8.91 -1.04 -4.06
C HIS A 26 9.13 -1.96 -5.26
N PHE A 27 9.69 -3.14 -5.03
CA PHE A 27 10.02 -4.12 -6.07
C PHE A 27 8.81 -4.60 -6.92
N LYS A 28 7.57 -4.45 -6.44
CA LYS A 28 6.34 -4.73 -7.24
C LYS A 28 5.84 -3.50 -8.01
N HIS A 29 6.69 -2.52 -8.29
CA HIS A 29 6.34 -1.37 -9.14
C HIS A 29 5.86 -1.82 -10.53
N ASN A 30 4.77 -1.22 -11.00
CA ASN A 30 4.09 -1.56 -12.25
C ASN A 30 3.66 -3.04 -12.41
N LYS A 31 3.74 -3.86 -11.37
CA LYS A 31 3.23 -5.24 -11.40
C LYS A 31 1.73 -5.26 -11.13
N ALA A 32 1.01 -6.14 -11.82
CA ALA A 32 -0.40 -6.39 -11.59
C ALA A 32 -0.67 -6.81 -10.13
N TRP A 33 -1.85 -6.47 -9.62
CA TRP A 33 -2.29 -6.91 -8.29
C TRP A 33 -2.74 -8.37 -8.37
N THR A 34 -2.12 -9.24 -7.59
CA THR A 34 -2.62 -10.61 -7.44
C THR A 34 -3.78 -10.67 -6.47
N LEU A 35 -4.58 -11.74 -6.52
CA LEU A 35 -5.67 -11.94 -5.57
C LEU A 35 -5.16 -11.98 -4.12
N LYS A 36 -4.03 -12.64 -3.89
CA LYS A 36 -3.35 -12.70 -2.58
C LYS A 36 -2.93 -11.32 -2.09
N ASP A 37 -2.36 -10.48 -2.97
CA ASP A 37 -2.00 -9.10 -2.60
C ASP A 37 -3.23 -8.29 -2.19
N ILE A 38 -4.35 -8.44 -2.92
CA ILE A 38 -5.60 -7.70 -2.63
C ILE A 38 -6.23 -8.19 -1.32
N ALA A 39 -6.28 -9.51 -1.10
CA ALA A 39 -6.78 -10.09 0.13
C ALA A 39 -5.95 -9.61 1.33
N TYR A 40 -4.62 -9.71 1.26
CA TYR A 40 -3.71 -9.20 2.29
C TYR A 40 -3.91 -7.71 2.57
N LEU A 41 -3.97 -6.88 1.51
CA LEU A 41 -4.20 -5.45 1.62
C LEU A 41 -5.50 -5.13 2.37
N CYS A 42 -6.59 -5.80 2.02
CA CYS A 42 -7.91 -5.58 2.64
C CYS A 42 -7.98 -6.14 4.06
N GLY A 43 -7.39 -7.31 4.30
CA GLY A 43 -7.36 -7.99 5.59
C GLY A 43 -6.62 -7.19 6.66
N MET A 44 -5.46 -6.63 6.30
CA MET A 44 -4.61 -5.89 7.23
C MET A 44 -4.97 -4.40 7.36
N TRP A 45 -5.88 -3.89 6.51
CA TRP A 45 -6.11 -2.45 6.34
C TRP A 45 -6.49 -1.71 7.62
N GLU A 46 -7.25 -2.35 8.51
CA GLU A 46 -7.76 -1.75 9.74
C GLU A 46 -6.80 -1.96 10.93
N SER A 47 -6.10 -3.09 10.97
CA SER A 47 -5.23 -3.48 12.09
C SER A 47 -3.80 -2.95 11.98
N THR A 48 -3.33 -2.67 10.75
CA THR A 48 -1.91 -2.41 10.49
C THR A 48 -1.67 -1.02 9.91
N LYS A 49 -0.49 -0.44 10.16
CA LYS A 49 -0.09 0.84 9.57
C LYS A 49 0.07 0.69 8.07
N LYS A 50 -0.29 1.74 7.34
CA LYS A 50 -0.47 1.69 5.87
C LYS A 50 0.89 1.58 5.19
N ARG A 51 1.91 2.17 5.82
CA ARG A 51 3.32 1.99 5.50
C ARG A 51 3.76 0.53 5.60
N ASP A 52 3.46 -0.15 6.70
CA ASP A 52 3.91 -1.53 6.90
C ASP A 52 3.25 -2.48 5.89
N ILE A 53 1.96 -2.27 5.61
CA ILE A 53 1.24 -3.01 4.56
C ILE A 53 1.87 -2.75 3.18
N ALA A 54 2.17 -1.49 2.86
CA ALA A 54 2.78 -1.08 1.61
C ALA A 54 4.17 -1.70 1.42
N LEU A 55 5.00 -1.69 2.47
CA LEU A 55 6.31 -2.33 2.50
C LEU A 55 6.20 -3.85 2.30
N ALA A 56 5.30 -4.52 3.02
CA ALA A 56 5.07 -5.96 2.87
C ALA A 56 4.61 -6.35 1.45
N LEU A 57 3.84 -5.48 0.80
CA LEU A 57 3.37 -5.67 -0.57
C LEU A 57 4.41 -5.24 -1.62
N GLY A 58 5.52 -4.61 -1.22
CA GLY A 58 6.51 -4.05 -2.15
C GLY A 58 5.93 -2.95 -3.04
N ARG A 59 5.03 -2.11 -2.51
CA ARG A 59 4.31 -1.06 -3.25
C ARG A 59 4.29 0.24 -2.44
N THR A 60 4.07 1.37 -3.10
CA THR A 60 3.97 2.65 -2.38
C THR A 60 2.67 2.75 -1.57
N GLU A 61 2.70 3.52 -0.48
CA GLU A 61 1.49 3.82 0.32
C GLU A 61 0.38 4.42 -0.54
N GLY A 62 0.74 5.30 -1.48
CA GLY A 62 -0.21 5.93 -2.41
C GLY A 62 -0.91 4.90 -3.29
N THR A 63 -0.17 3.95 -3.87
CA THR A 63 -0.75 2.87 -4.69
C THR A 63 -1.73 2.01 -3.88
N CYS A 64 -1.37 1.67 -2.63
CA CYS A 64 -2.22 0.89 -1.75
C CYS A 64 -3.52 1.64 -1.39
N MET A 65 -3.42 2.92 -1.03
CA MET A 65 -4.60 3.75 -0.73
C MET A 65 -5.54 3.89 -1.93
N SER A 66 -5.00 4.18 -3.11
CA SER A 66 -5.80 4.27 -4.34
C SER A 66 -6.50 2.95 -4.66
N LYS A 67 -5.82 1.81 -4.45
CA LYS A 67 -6.42 0.48 -4.63
C LYS A 67 -7.57 0.26 -3.65
N VAL A 68 -7.38 0.53 -2.36
CA VAL A 68 -8.45 0.39 -1.35
C VAL A 68 -9.62 1.33 -1.62
N CYS A 69 -9.37 2.59 -1.98
CA CYS A 69 -10.42 3.54 -2.33
C CYS A 69 -11.28 3.01 -3.49
N GLY A 70 -10.63 2.49 -4.55
CA GLY A 70 -11.33 1.86 -5.67
C GLY A 70 -12.14 0.62 -5.27
N LEU A 71 -11.61 -0.22 -4.38
CA LEU A 71 -12.32 -1.40 -3.87
C LEU A 71 -13.54 -1.04 -3.02
N LYS A 72 -13.42 -0.03 -2.16
CA LYS A 72 -14.54 0.48 -1.35
C LYS A 72 -15.64 1.07 -2.23
N LYS A 73 -15.28 1.86 -3.25
CA LYS A 73 -16.24 2.40 -4.22
C LYS A 73 -17.00 1.32 -4.99
N ARG A 74 -16.39 0.17 -5.23
CA ARG A 74 -17.03 -0.98 -5.89
C ARG A 74 -17.76 -1.94 -4.94
N GLY A 75 -17.72 -1.70 -3.62
CA GLY A 75 -18.28 -2.63 -2.64
C GLY A 75 -17.53 -3.96 -2.50
N GLU A 76 -16.32 -4.07 -3.06
CA GLU A 76 -15.55 -5.32 -3.06
C GLU A 76 -14.60 -5.45 -1.85
N PHE A 77 -14.40 -4.36 -1.10
CA PHE A 77 -13.44 -4.33 0.01
C PHE A 77 -13.70 -5.42 1.05
N ASP A 78 -14.94 -5.55 1.51
CA ASP A 78 -15.30 -6.55 2.52
C ASP A 78 -15.23 -7.99 1.98
N ARG A 79 -15.47 -8.18 0.67
CA ARG A 79 -15.29 -9.49 0.01
C ARG A 79 -13.84 -9.97 0.15
N TYR A 80 -12.88 -9.11 -0.21
CA TYR A 80 -11.47 -9.47 -0.13
C TYR A 80 -10.95 -9.53 1.31
N LYS A 81 -11.51 -8.71 2.21
CA LYS A 81 -11.20 -8.79 3.65
C LYS A 81 -11.61 -10.13 4.26
N ARG A 82 -12.79 -10.67 3.88
CA ARG A 82 -13.23 -12.01 4.31
C ARG A 82 -12.32 -13.11 3.75
N MET A 83 -11.97 -13.03 2.47
CA MET A 83 -11.06 -13.97 1.82
C MET A 83 -9.71 -14.10 2.53
N PHE A 84 -9.19 -13.02 3.14
CA PHE A 84 -7.96 -13.09 3.94
C PHE A 84 -8.12 -13.88 5.25
N LYS A 85 -9.31 -13.88 5.85
CA LYS A 85 -9.57 -14.62 7.11
C LYS A 85 -9.76 -16.12 6.89
N GLU A 86 -10.11 -16.50 5.66
CA GLU A 86 -10.36 -17.88 5.25
C GLU A 86 -9.12 -18.55 4.63
N ALA A 87 -8.05 -17.79 4.43
CA ALA A 87 -6.78 -18.22 3.83
C ALA A 87 -5.76 -18.60 4.90
#